data_AF-A0A6G3TC25-F1
#
_entry.id   AF-A0A6G3TC25-F1
#
_cell.length_a   1.000
_cell.length_b   1.000
_cell.length_c   1.000
_cell.angle_alpha   90.00
_cell.angle_beta   90.00
_cell.angle_gamma   90.00
#
_symmetry.space_group_name_H-M   'P 1'
#
loop_
_entity.id
_entity.type
_entity.pdbx_description
1 polymer ?
#
loop_
_entity_poly.entity_id
_entity_poly.type
_entity_poly.pdbx_seq_one_letter_code
_entity_poly.pdbx_strand_id
1 'polypeptide(L)'
;MARSRGLLKITDLTPDPVGIHGGILIGVDTTIKIGAETRDKLAALAEARNMSMRALIEEFAATALTPAQLRERAERTDAFLAAEFGHRVSDDEAGALRERMRQAQNAGQTRARGTAA
;
A
#
# COMPACT_ATOMS: atom_id res chain seq x y z
N MET A 1 17.26 -25.88 19.76
CA MET A 1 17.52 -24.50 19.29
C MET A 1 16.17 -23.80 19.10
N ALA A 2 15.71 -23.05 20.11
CA ALA A 2 14.40 -22.40 20.11
C ALA A 2 14.44 -21.14 19.23
N ARG A 3 13.56 -21.07 18.22
CA ARG A 3 13.43 -19.90 17.34
C ARG A 3 12.57 -18.84 18.03
N SER A 4 13.19 -17.74 18.43
CA SER A 4 12.54 -16.60 19.09
C SER A 4 11.53 -15.94 18.15
N ARG A 5 10.24 -16.01 18.52
CA ARG A 5 9.12 -15.36 17.82
C ARG A 5 9.11 -13.88 18.16
N GLY A 6 9.42 -13.04 17.18
CA GLY A 6 9.34 -11.60 17.34
C GLY A 6 7.92 -11.07 17.03
N LEU A 7 7.35 -10.37 18.01
CA LEU A 7 5.99 -9.80 18.00
C LEU A 7 5.97 -8.44 17.29
N LEU A 8 4.97 -8.19 16.46
CA LEU A 8 4.78 -6.90 15.80
C LEU A 8 3.31 -6.53 15.73
N LYS A 9 2.99 -5.39 16.33
CA LYS A 9 1.65 -4.82 16.36
C LYS A 9 1.42 -4.04 15.06
N ILE A 10 0.49 -4.55 14.28
CA ILE A 10 -0.08 -3.96 13.07
C ILE A 10 -1.58 -3.97 13.31
N THR A 11 -2.36 -3.02 12.81
CA THR A 11 -3.83 -3.01 12.96
C THR A 11 -4.48 -3.26 11.61
N ASP A 12 -5.56 -4.05 11.60
CA ASP A 12 -6.38 -4.36 10.42
C ASP A 12 -7.41 -3.24 10.17
N LEU A 13 -7.81 -3.09 8.91
CA LEU A 13 -8.63 -2.03 8.34
C LEU A 13 -10.09 -2.48 8.24
N THR A 14 -10.95 -1.93 9.09
CA THR A 14 -12.38 -1.79 8.76
C THR A 14 -12.72 -0.30 8.82
N PRO A 15 -13.06 0.34 7.69
CA PRO A 15 -13.45 1.75 7.70
C PRO A 15 -14.92 1.87 8.11
N ASP A 16 -15.18 2.35 9.33
CA ASP A 16 -16.47 2.94 9.70
C ASP A 16 -16.55 4.39 9.20
N PRO A 17 -17.75 4.90 8.88
CA PRO A 17 -17.94 6.09 8.06
C PRO A 17 -17.47 7.38 8.77
N VAL A 18 -16.69 8.15 8.01
CA VAL A 18 -16.10 9.45 8.36
C VAL A 18 -17.12 10.44 8.94
N GLY A 19 -17.00 10.68 10.25
CA GLY A 19 -17.49 11.88 10.93
C GLY A 19 -16.30 12.72 11.39
N ILE A 20 -16.14 13.93 10.84
CA ILE A 20 -15.07 14.87 11.22
C ILE A 20 -15.39 15.45 12.59
N HIS A 21 -14.71 14.96 13.63
CA HIS A 21 -14.59 15.65 14.92
C HIS A 21 -13.12 15.66 15.33
N GLY A 22 -12.60 16.85 15.62
CA GLY A 22 -11.27 17.01 16.20
C GLY A 22 -11.15 16.19 17.48
N GLY A 23 -10.35 15.14 17.42
CA GLY A 23 -10.18 14.19 18.51
C GLY A 23 -8.86 13.46 18.31
N ILE A 24 -8.04 13.47 19.36
CA ILE A 24 -6.85 12.63 19.49
C ILE A 24 -7.22 11.22 19.00
N LEU A 25 -6.46 10.63 18.08
CA LEU A 25 -6.66 9.25 17.62
C LEU A 25 -6.51 8.32 18.83
N ILE A 26 -7.61 8.02 19.53
CA ILE A 26 -7.64 7.02 20.59
C ILE A 26 -7.72 5.65 19.90
N GLY A 27 -6.59 5.23 19.32
CA GLY A 27 -6.49 3.93 18.65
C GLY A 27 -6.61 2.79 19.66
N VAL A 28 -7.51 1.84 19.39
CA VAL A 28 -7.63 0.60 20.17
C VAL A 28 -6.38 -0.26 19.95
N ASP A 29 -5.72 -0.67 21.05
CA ASP A 29 -4.57 -1.57 20.98
C ASP A 29 -4.96 -2.93 20.39
N THR A 30 -4.46 -3.25 19.20
CA THR A 30 -4.66 -4.54 18.55
C THR A 30 -3.35 -5.31 18.46
N THR A 31 -3.43 -6.64 18.62
CA THR A 31 -2.27 -7.54 18.54
C THR A 31 -2.41 -8.45 17.32
N ILE A 32 -1.51 -8.28 16.35
CA ILE A 32 -1.41 -9.18 15.19
C ILE A 32 -0.24 -10.13 15.39
N LYS A 33 -0.44 -11.41 15.06
CA LYS A 33 0.61 -12.41 15.06
C LYS A 33 1.23 -12.48 13.67
N ILE A 34 2.52 -12.27 13.57
CA ILE A 34 3.27 -12.40 12.32
C ILE A 34 4.50 -13.30 12.49
N GLY A 35 5.07 -13.76 11.38
CA GLY A 35 6.32 -14.50 11.37
C GLY A 35 7.51 -13.62 11.74
N ALA A 36 8.56 -14.22 12.31
CA ALA A 36 9.78 -13.51 12.71
C ALA A 36 10.45 -12.82 11.50
N GLU A 37 10.52 -13.51 10.36
CA GLU A 37 11.10 -12.94 9.14
C GLU A 37 10.33 -11.69 8.65
N THR A 38 8.99 -11.74 8.68
CA THR A 38 8.14 -10.60 8.33
C THR A 38 8.39 -9.45 9.29
N ARG A 39 8.58 -9.75 10.58
CA ARG A 39 8.86 -8.73 11.58
C ARG A 39 10.15 -8.00 11.32
N ASP A 40 11.21 -8.76 11.09
CA ASP A 40 12.54 -8.20 10.90
C ASP A 40 12.59 -7.35 9.62
N LYS A 41 11.91 -7.79 8.56
CA LYS A 41 11.74 -7.00 7.32
C LYS A 41 11.01 -5.68 7.57
N LEU A 42 9.90 -5.70 8.32
CA LEU A 42 9.17 -4.48 8.66
C LEU A 42 10.00 -3.55 9.54
N ALA A 43 10.84 -4.10 10.44
CA ALA A 43 11.71 -3.30 11.30
C ALA A 43 12.76 -2.56 10.47
N ALA A 44 13.43 -3.28 9.56
CA ALA A 44 14.37 -2.68 8.62
C ALA A 44 13.73 -1.60 7.73
N LEU A 45 12.48 -1.82 7.26
CA LEU A 45 11.75 -0.82 6.47
C LEU A 45 11.39 0.43 7.28
N ALA A 46 11.01 0.26 8.55
CA ALA A 46 10.68 1.36 9.43
C ALA A 46 11.93 2.20 9.76
N GLU A 47 13.06 1.54 10.04
CA GLU A 47 14.36 2.17 10.26
C GLU A 47 14.84 2.93 9.01
N ALA A 48 14.77 2.32 7.82
CA ALA A 48 15.17 2.97 6.57
C ALA A 48 14.36 4.24 6.27
N ARG A 49 13.12 4.32 6.77
CA ARG A 49 12.23 5.48 6.63
C ARG A 49 12.18 6.37 7.87
N ASN A 50 13.05 6.10 8.86
CA ASN A 50 13.15 6.82 10.12
C ASN A 50 11.81 6.99 10.86
N MET A 51 10.99 5.95 10.85
CA MET A 51 9.66 5.93 11.44
C MET A 51 9.49 4.74 12.37
N SER A 52 8.49 4.81 13.24
CA SER A 52 8.12 3.64 14.05
C SER A 52 7.45 2.59 13.19
N MET A 53 7.56 1.32 13.62
CA MET A 53 6.87 0.22 12.94
C MET A 53 5.37 0.47 12.81
N ARG A 54 4.74 0.97 13.89
CA ARG A 54 3.33 1.31 13.92
C ARG A 54 2.99 2.38 12.88
N ALA A 55 3.79 3.44 12.79
CA ALA A 55 3.58 4.50 11.81
C ALA A 55 3.71 3.98 10.36
N LEU A 56 4.70 3.12 10.09
CA LEU A 56 4.86 2.48 8.79
C LEU A 56 3.61 1.69 8.39
N ILE A 57 3.02 1.00 9.35
CA ILE A 57 1.82 0.19 9.14
C ILE A 57 0.59 1.04 8.90
N GLU A 58 0.40 2.08 9.70
CA GLU A 58 -0.70 3.02 9.52
C GLU A 58 -0.59 3.70 8.15
N GLU A 59 0.62 4.02 7.70
CA GLU A 59 0.88 4.53 6.35
C GLU A 59 0.55 3.48 5.26
N PHE A 60 0.97 2.23 5.45
CA PHE A 60 0.59 1.15 4.53
C PHE A 60 -0.91 0.96 4.46
N ALA A 61 -1.60 1.00 5.59
CA ALA A 61 -3.04 0.89 5.66
C ALA A 61 -3.74 2.07 4.97
N ALA A 62 -3.22 3.29 5.14
CA ALA A 62 -3.75 4.48 4.50
C ALA A 62 -3.54 4.49 2.97
N THR A 63 -2.50 3.83 2.48
CA THR A 63 -2.14 3.82 1.05
C THR A 63 -2.62 2.57 0.30
N ALA A 64 -2.81 1.46 1.00
CA ALA A 64 -3.33 0.21 0.44
C ALA A 64 -4.84 0.32 0.22
N LEU A 65 -5.22 0.88 -0.93
CA LEU A 65 -6.61 0.94 -1.35
C LEU A 65 -7.16 -0.48 -1.55
N THR A 66 -8.35 -0.72 -1.01
CA THR A 66 -9.11 -1.95 -1.29
C THR A 66 -9.52 -1.99 -2.77
N PRO A 67 -9.84 -3.17 -3.33
CA PRO A 67 -10.34 -3.29 -4.70
C PRO A 67 -11.57 -2.41 -4.99
N ALA A 68 -12.45 -2.22 -4.00
CA ALA A 68 -13.61 -1.35 -4.13
C ALA A 68 -13.21 0.13 -4.24
N GLN A 69 -12.32 0.59 -3.36
CA GLN A 69 -11.82 1.97 -3.40
C GLN A 69 -10.99 2.26 -4.66
N LEU A 70 -10.31 1.25 -5.21
CA LEU A 70 -9.63 1.37 -6.49
C LEU A 70 -10.61 1.59 -7.64
N ARG A 71 -11.76 0.90 -7.65
CA ARG A 71 -12.82 1.12 -8.65
C ARG A 71 -13.43 2.51 -8.52
N GLU A 72 -13.79 2.93 -7.32
CA GLU A 72 -14.31 4.27 -7.06
C GLU A 72 -13.33 5.36 -7.52
N ARG A 73 -12.03 5.16 -7.28
CA ARG A 73 -10.99 6.08 -7.76
C ARG A 73 -10.87 6.08 -9.28
N ALA A 74 -10.98 4.93 -9.93
CA ALA A 74 -11.00 4.84 -11.40
C ALA A 74 -12.21 5.58 -11.98
N GLU A 75 -13.41 5.31 -11.46
CA GLU A 75 -14.65 5.97 -11.88
C GLU A 75 -14.58 7.50 -11.70
N ARG A 76 -14.06 7.98 -10.56
CA ARG A 76 -13.84 9.41 -10.33
C ARG A 76 -12.85 10.02 -11.33
N THR A 77 -11.78 9.28 -11.64
CA THR A 77 -10.76 9.72 -12.58
C THR A 77 -11.32 9.75 -14.00
N ASP A 78 -12.10 8.75 -14.40
CA ASP A 78 -12.75 8.70 -15.71
C ASP A 78 -13.77 9.82 -15.87
N ALA A 79 -14.56 10.11 -14.83
CA ALA A 79 -15.49 11.22 -14.83
C ALA A 79 -14.75 12.57 -14.95
N PHE A 80 -13.63 12.75 -14.24
CA PHE A 80 -12.80 13.95 -14.34
C PHE A 80 -12.17 14.10 -15.73
N LEU A 81 -11.62 13.01 -16.29
CA LEU A 81 -11.00 13.02 -17.62
C LEU A 81 -12.03 13.31 -18.72
N ALA A 82 -13.23 12.76 -18.59
CA ALA A 82 -14.33 13.03 -19.50
C ALA A 82 -14.82 14.48 -19.39
N ALA A 83 -14.91 15.03 -18.18
CA ALA A 83 -15.38 16.39 -17.95
C ALA A 83 -14.38 17.46 -18.40
N GLU A 84 -13.10 17.31 -18.04
CA GLU A 84 -12.08 18.34 -18.28
C GLU A 84 -11.39 18.20 -19.64
N PHE A 85 -11.21 16.98 -20.14
CA PHE A 85 -10.45 16.73 -21.37
C PHE A 85 -11.29 16.14 -22.51
N GLY A 86 -12.58 15.84 -22.26
CA GLY A 86 -13.47 15.25 -23.26
C GLY A 86 -13.06 13.84 -23.69
N HIS A 87 -12.17 13.19 -22.94
CA HIS A 87 -11.59 11.90 -23.31
C HIS A 87 -11.91 10.86 -22.25
N ARG A 88 -12.48 9.72 -22.67
CA ARG A 88 -12.60 8.52 -21.84
C ARG A 88 -11.53 7.54 -22.25
N VAL A 89 -10.76 7.06 -21.28
CA VAL A 89 -9.82 5.97 -21.49
C VAL A 89 -10.62 4.68 -21.64
N SER A 90 -10.45 3.98 -22.76
CA SER A 90 -11.08 2.67 -22.95
C SER A 90 -10.37 1.59 -22.12
N ASP A 91 -11.10 0.52 -21.78
CA ASP A 91 -10.53 -0.62 -21.05
C ASP A 91 -9.34 -1.26 -21.79
N ASP A 92 -9.37 -1.26 -23.13
CA ASP A 92 -8.31 -1.78 -23.98
C ASP A 92 -7.03 -0.93 -23.89
N GLU A 93 -7.17 0.39 -23.92
CA GLU A 93 -6.04 1.32 -23.76
C GLU A 93 -5.44 1.24 -22.35
N ALA A 94 -6.29 1.16 -21.34
CA ALA A 94 -5.86 0.95 -19.95
C ALA A 94 -5.12 -0.39 -19.79
N GLY A 95 -5.62 -1.46 -20.44
CA GLY A 95 -4.99 -2.77 -20.47
C GLY A 95 -3.60 -2.75 -21.11
N ALA A 96 -3.49 -2.12 -22.28
CA ALA A 96 -2.21 -1.96 -22.99
C ALA A 96 -1.20 -1.14 -22.17
N LEU A 97 -1.65 -0.07 -21.51
CA LEU A 97 -0.80 0.74 -20.63
C LEU A 97 -0.29 -0.07 -19.42
N ARG A 98 -1.18 -0.83 -18.76
CA ARG A 98 -0.81 -1.68 -17.61
C ARG A 98 0.24 -2.71 -17.99
N GLU A 99 0.10 -3.34 -19.15
CA GLU A 99 1.06 -4.32 -19.64
C GLU A 99 2.44 -3.69 -19.91
N ARG A 100 2.46 -2.51 -20.55
CA ARG A 100 3.70 -1.74 -20.75
C ARG A 100 4.38 -1.37 -19.43
N MET A 101 3.60 -0.93 -18.43
CA MET A 101 4.14 -0.58 -17.11
C MET A 101 4.73 -1.81 -16.40
N ARG A 102 4.07 -2.97 -16.48
CA ARG A 102 4.59 -4.23 -15.93
C ARG A 102 5.91 -4.64 -16.57
N GLN A 103 6.01 -4.54 -17.90
CA GLN A 103 7.26 -4.80 -18.62
C GLN A 103 8.39 -3.86 -18.19
N ALA A 104 8.10 -2.56 -18.00
CA ALA A 104 9.07 -1.59 -17.53
C ALA A 104 9.54 -1.88 -16.08
N GLN A 105 8.62 -2.26 -15.18
CA GLN A 105 8.97 -2.64 -13.81
C GLN A 105 9.86 -3.88 -13.76
N ASN A 106 9.53 -4.90 -14.56
CA ASN A 106 10.33 -6.13 -14.66
C ASN A 106 11.73 -5.84 -15.23
N ALA A 107 11.83 -5.00 -16.26
CA ALA A 107 13.11 -4.58 -16.81
C ALA A 107 13.96 -3.80 -15.78
N GLY A 108 13.34 -2.97 -14.95
CA GLY A 108 13.98 -2.28 -13.84
C GLY A 108 14.51 -3.24 -12.76
N GLN A 109 13.71 -4.23 -12.35
CA GLN A 109 14.12 -5.25 -11.38
C GLN A 109 15.29 -6.11 -11.89
N THR A 110 15.31 -6.43 -13.18
CA THR A 110 16.39 -7.22 -13.79
C THR A 110 17.72 -6.45 -13.79
N ARG A 111 17.67 -5.13 -14.04
CA ARG A 111 18.85 -4.25 -13.96
C ARG A 111 19.40 -4.12 -12.53
N ALA A 112 18.52 -4.00 -11.53
CA ALA A 112 18.93 -3.93 -10.12
C ALA A 112 19.56 -5.24 -9.61
N ARG A 113 19.19 -6.40 -10.17
CA ARG A 113 19.81 -7.70 -9.87
C ARG A 113 21.16 -7.91 -10.55
N GLY A 114 21.38 -7.33 -11.74
CA GLY A 114 22.63 -7.46 -12.49
C GLY A 114 23.79 -6.62 -11.93
N THR A 115 23.52 -5.59 -11.14
CA THR A 115 24.53 -4.73 -10.52
C THR A 115 25.02 -5.22 -9.14
N ALA A 116 24.50 -6.34 -8.66
CA ALA A 116 24.84 -6.93 -7.35
C ALA A 116 25.67 -8.23 -7.47
N ALA A 117 26.28 -8.50 -8.64
CA ALA A 117 27.14 -9.65 -8.91
C ALA A 117 28.59 -9.22 -9.13
#